data_AF-A0A7S1CXU2-F1
#
_entry.id   AF-A0A7S1CXU2-F1
#
_cell.length_a   1.000
_cell.length_b   1.000
_cell.length_c   1.000
_cell.angle_alpha   90.00
_cell.angle_beta   90.00
_cell.angle_gamma   90.00
#
_symmetry.space_group_name_H-M   'P 1'
#
loop_
_entity.id
_entity.type
_entity.pdbx_description
1 polymer ?
#
loop_
_entity_poly.entity_id
_entity_poly.type
_entity_poly.pdbx_seq_one_letter_code
_entity_poly.pdbx_strand_id
1 'polypeptide(L)'
;DVGLVGGCFAIACPPGFFSKSGRQIDPTVACEPCEYLHDSNIWGSNVCVDSTLERRVLLEIYHFTNGPQWIERSNWDSNVPICSWEGVLCQDGDKGDGAGVTALFLEDNNLLGTLPAS
;
A
#
# COMPACT_ATOMS: atom_id res chain seq x y z
N ASP A 1 -13.56 -7.43 -32.84
CA ASP A 1 -13.58 -7.94 -31.46
C ASP A 1 -12.29 -7.65 -30.73
N VAL A 2 -12.24 -6.51 -30.05
CA VAL A 2 -11.29 -6.30 -28.93
C VAL A 2 -11.93 -6.94 -27.70
N GLY A 3 -11.35 -8.04 -27.17
CA GLY A 3 -11.82 -8.63 -25.91
C GLY A 3 -12.18 -10.12 -25.90
N LEU A 4 -11.38 -10.99 -26.51
CA LEU A 4 -11.38 -12.42 -26.18
C LEU A 4 -9.91 -12.82 -25.98
N VAL A 5 -9.45 -13.14 -24.76
CA VAL A 5 -10.08 -13.93 -23.69
C VAL A 5 -10.12 -13.20 -22.33
N GLY A 6 -11.19 -13.15 -21.54
CA GLY A 6 -12.57 -13.65 -21.69
C GLY A 6 -13.56 -12.83 -20.84
N GLY A 7 -13.56 -11.51 -21.02
CA GLY A 7 -14.40 -10.54 -20.31
C GLY A 7 -13.71 -9.18 -20.16
N CYS A 8 -14.22 -8.29 -19.30
CA CYS A 8 -13.62 -6.97 -19.01
C CYS A 8 -12.14 -7.05 -18.61
N PHE A 9 -11.71 -8.19 -18.07
CA PHE A 9 -10.33 -8.47 -17.66
C PHE A 9 -9.34 -8.55 -18.82
N ALA A 10 -9.81 -8.67 -20.06
CA ALA A 10 -8.99 -8.60 -21.27
C ALA A 10 -8.45 -7.17 -21.54
N ILE A 11 -9.06 -6.16 -20.93
CA ILE A 11 -8.64 -4.75 -21.07
C ILE A 11 -7.64 -4.41 -19.97
N ALA A 12 -8.01 -4.69 -18.72
CA ALA A 12 -7.21 -4.44 -17.53
C ALA A 12 -7.69 -5.33 -16.39
N CYS A 13 -6.76 -5.84 -15.57
CA CYS A 13 -7.13 -6.47 -14.30
C CYS A 13 -7.85 -5.46 -13.40
N PRO A 14 -8.87 -5.90 -12.64
CA PRO A 14 -9.62 -5.02 -11.76
C PRO A 14 -8.76 -4.58 -10.56
N PRO A 15 -9.17 -3.51 -9.85
CA PRO A 15 -8.69 -3.13 -8.53
C PRO A 15 -8.48 -4.34 -7.61
N GLY A 16 -7.31 -4.43 -6.96
CA GLY A 16 -6.95 -5.55 -6.09
C GLY A 16 -6.51 -6.84 -6.80
N PHE A 17 -6.34 -6.83 -8.12
CA PHE A 17 -5.86 -7.98 -8.90
C PHE A 17 -4.74 -7.57 -9.86
N PHE A 18 -3.86 -8.52 -10.19
CA PHE A 18 -2.74 -8.30 -11.11
C PHE A 18 -2.56 -9.47 -12.09
N SER A 19 -1.78 -9.25 -13.15
CA SER A 19 -1.21 -10.32 -13.97
C SER A 19 0.07 -9.79 -14.61
N LYS A 20 1.02 -10.62 -15.06
CA LYS A 20 2.28 -10.14 -15.66
C LYS A 20 2.10 -9.16 -16.84
N SER A 21 0.94 -9.17 -17.49
CA SER A 21 0.59 -8.28 -18.61
C SER A 21 -0.39 -7.17 -18.25
N GLY A 22 -0.77 -7.05 -16.97
CA GLY A 22 -1.81 -6.12 -16.51
C GLY A 22 -3.21 -6.45 -16.99
N ARG A 23 -3.40 -7.52 -17.75
CA ARG A 23 -4.68 -7.95 -18.32
C ARG A 23 -4.62 -9.42 -18.69
N GLN A 24 -5.80 -10.03 -18.80
CA GLN A 24 -5.94 -11.38 -19.30
C GLN A 24 -5.71 -11.40 -20.82
N ILE A 25 -4.59 -11.98 -21.25
CA ILE A 25 -4.28 -12.15 -22.68
C ILE A 25 -4.57 -13.57 -23.19
N ASP A 26 -4.81 -14.51 -22.27
CA ASP A 26 -5.04 -15.93 -22.54
C ASP A 26 -5.92 -16.54 -21.42
N PRO A 27 -6.75 -17.58 -21.69
CA PRO A 27 -7.61 -18.18 -20.67
C PRO A 27 -6.86 -18.71 -19.44
N THR A 28 -5.59 -19.05 -19.60
CA THR A 28 -4.75 -19.65 -18.56
C THR A 28 -4.02 -18.61 -17.69
N VAL A 29 -3.90 -17.37 -18.16
CA VAL A 29 -3.22 -16.28 -17.43
C VAL A 29 -4.30 -15.33 -16.91
N ALA A 30 -4.97 -15.75 -15.84
CA ALA A 30 -6.02 -14.96 -15.19
C ALA A 30 -5.42 -13.79 -14.38
N CYS A 31 -6.28 -12.81 -14.09
CA CYS A 31 -5.96 -11.82 -13.06
C CYS A 31 -6.02 -12.51 -11.70
N GLU A 32 -4.91 -12.51 -10.97
CA GLU A 32 -4.79 -13.11 -9.65
C GLU A 32 -5.05 -12.05 -8.58
N PRO A 33 -5.72 -12.39 -7.48
CA PRO A 33 -5.93 -11.46 -6.38
C PRO A 33 -4.58 -11.12 -5.76
N CYS A 34 -4.37 -9.84 -5.45
CA CYS A 34 -3.27 -9.46 -4.57
C CYS A 34 -3.68 -9.76 -3.13
N GLU A 35 -2.93 -10.63 -2.45
CA GLU A 35 -3.09 -10.81 -1.00
C GLU A 35 -2.80 -9.47 -0.32
N TYR A 36 -3.73 -9.03 0.55
CA TYR A 36 -3.64 -7.80 1.37
C TYR A 36 -3.82 -6.44 0.65
N LEU A 37 -4.07 -6.41 -0.67
CA LEU A 37 -4.24 -5.20 -1.49
C LEU A 37 -5.69 -4.98 -1.98
N HIS A 38 -6.69 -5.46 -1.23
CA HIS A 38 -8.10 -5.45 -1.63
C HIS A 38 -8.67 -4.03 -1.88
N ASP A 39 -8.03 -2.97 -1.39
CA ASP A 39 -8.47 -1.58 -1.52
C ASP A 39 -7.71 -0.77 -2.60
N SER A 40 -6.81 -1.40 -3.38
CA SER A 40 -6.07 -0.71 -4.43
C SER A 40 -6.96 -0.35 -5.62
N ASN A 41 -7.19 0.94 -5.91
CA ASN A 41 -8.06 1.37 -7.02
C ASN A 41 -7.35 1.43 -8.39
N ILE A 42 -6.32 0.60 -8.60
CA ILE A 42 -5.49 0.63 -9.80
C ILE A 42 -5.93 -0.48 -10.74
N TRP A 43 -6.41 -0.07 -11.92
CA TRP A 43 -6.72 -1.00 -12.99
C TRP A 43 -5.46 -1.36 -13.75
N GLY A 44 -5.35 -2.64 -14.11
CA GLY A 44 -4.33 -3.11 -15.03
C GLY A 44 -2.95 -3.29 -14.41
N SER A 45 -2.88 -3.46 -13.09
CA SER A 45 -1.62 -3.65 -12.40
C SER A 45 -0.89 -4.90 -12.91
N ASN A 46 0.40 -4.74 -13.22
CA ASN A 46 1.24 -5.85 -13.68
C ASN A 46 2.04 -6.56 -12.57
N VAL A 47 1.94 -6.02 -11.35
CA VAL A 47 2.59 -6.51 -10.14
C VAL A 47 1.73 -6.11 -8.95
N CYS A 48 1.72 -6.93 -7.90
CA CYS A 48 1.26 -6.46 -6.59
C CYS A 48 2.42 -5.72 -5.94
N VAL A 49 2.40 -4.38 -5.96
CA VAL A 49 3.33 -3.59 -5.16
C VAL A 49 2.66 -3.37 -3.81
N ASP A 50 3.23 -3.99 -2.79
CA ASP A 50 2.67 -4.00 -1.44
C ASP A 50 3.00 -2.73 -0.66
N SER A 51 2.47 -1.60 -1.11
CA SER A 51 2.43 -0.37 -0.29
C SER A 51 1.47 -0.52 0.91
N THR A 52 0.62 -1.55 0.91
CA THR A 52 -0.36 -1.83 1.97
C THR A 52 0.24 -2.46 3.21
N LEU A 53 1.28 -3.28 3.10
CA LEU A 53 1.95 -3.90 4.24
C LEU A 53 2.67 -2.86 5.07
N GLU A 54 3.42 -1.97 4.41
CA GLU A 54 4.07 -0.84 5.07
C GLU A 54 3.02 0.00 5.81
N ARG A 55 1.96 0.38 5.11
CA ARG A 55 0.84 1.11 5.72
C ARG A 55 0.24 0.38 6.92
N ARG A 56 -0.03 -0.93 6.81
CA ARG A 56 -0.59 -1.74 7.89
C ARG A 56 0.33 -1.75 9.11
N VAL A 57 1.61 -2.04 8.92
CA VAL A 57 2.60 -2.06 10.01
C VAL A 57 2.72 -0.69 10.66
N LEU A 58 2.72 0.39 9.87
CA LEU A 58 2.73 1.75 10.41
C LEU A 58 1.46 2.06 11.21
N LEU A 59 0.27 1.67 10.72
CA LEU A 59 -0.99 1.82 11.48
C LEU A 59 -0.97 1.02 12.78
N GLU A 60 -0.39 -0.19 12.79
CA GLU A 60 -0.20 -0.95 14.02
C GLU A 60 0.70 -0.20 15.01
N ILE A 61 1.85 0.33 14.57
CA ILE A 61 2.71 1.17 15.43
C ILE A 61 1.92 2.33 16.01
N TYR A 62 1.17 3.05 15.16
CA TYR A 62 0.35 4.19 15.55
C TYR A 62 -0.70 3.80 16.59
N HIS A 63 -1.49 2.75 16.36
CA HIS A 63 -2.56 2.36 17.29
C HIS A 63 -2.02 1.74 18.60
N PHE A 64 -0.96 0.93 18.55
CA PHE A 64 -0.39 0.27 19.73
C PHE A 64 0.46 1.18 20.62
N THR A 65 0.89 2.34 20.11
CA THR A 65 1.67 3.32 20.89
C THR A 65 0.90 4.63 21.13
N ASN A 66 -0.42 4.55 21.12
CA ASN A 66 -1.33 5.64 21.46
C ASN A 66 -1.17 6.87 20.54
N GLY A 67 -1.09 6.62 19.24
CA GLY A 67 -0.96 7.57 18.14
C GLY A 67 -1.75 8.88 18.25
N PRO A 68 -3.02 8.86 18.68
CA PRO A 68 -3.79 10.09 18.88
C PRO A 68 -3.17 11.08 19.90
N GLN A 69 -2.28 10.61 20.78
CA GLN A 69 -1.55 11.41 21.78
C GLN A 69 -0.10 11.73 21.37
N TRP A 70 0.33 11.33 20.17
CA TRP A 70 1.62 11.75 19.63
C TRP A 70 1.63 13.26 19.38
N ILE A 71 2.82 13.85 19.55
CA ILE A 71 3.07 15.28 19.37
C ILE A 71 2.98 15.62 17.88
N GLU A 72 3.77 14.92 17.07
CA GLU A 72 3.84 15.00 15.62
C GLU A 72 3.14 13.77 15.02
N ARG A 73 1.93 13.98 14.49
CA ARG A 73 1.09 12.90 13.91
C ARG A 73 0.42 13.30 12.60
N SER A 74 0.94 14.33 11.95
CA SER A 74 0.36 14.81 10.70
C SER A 74 0.27 13.67 9.69
N ASN A 75 -0.90 13.54 9.07
CA ASN A 75 -1.26 12.53 8.06
C ASN A 75 -1.30 11.06 8.51
N TRP A 76 -0.84 10.71 9.71
CA TRP A 76 -1.01 9.37 10.27
C TRP A 76 -2.50 8.98 10.29
N ASP A 77 -2.79 7.73 9.96
CA ASP A 77 -4.16 7.19 9.88
C ASP A 77 -5.10 7.95 8.91
N SER A 78 -4.53 8.53 7.85
CA SER A 78 -5.30 9.23 6.80
C SER A 78 -5.02 8.67 5.42
N ASN A 79 -5.93 8.86 4.47
CA ASN A 79 -5.86 8.25 3.12
C ASN A 79 -4.79 8.85 2.18
N VAL A 80 -3.92 9.73 2.68
CA VAL A 80 -2.79 10.23 1.89
C VAL A 80 -1.66 9.19 1.82
N PRO A 81 -0.72 9.35 0.87
CA PRO A 81 0.44 8.46 0.76
C PRO A 81 1.22 8.35 2.08
N ILE A 82 1.61 7.14 2.50
CA ILE A 82 2.42 6.89 3.71
C ILE A 82 3.74 7.68 3.71
N CYS A 83 4.35 7.90 2.54
CA CYS A 83 5.57 8.70 2.41
C CYS A 83 5.34 10.21 2.64
N SER A 84 4.08 10.62 2.83
CA SER A 84 3.72 11.98 3.24
C SER A 84 3.37 12.07 4.73
N TRP A 85 3.46 10.98 5.48
CA TRP A 85 3.24 10.97 6.92
C TRP A 85 4.42 11.56 7.67
N GLU A 86 4.13 12.27 8.76
CA GLU A 86 5.17 12.93 9.55
C GLU A 86 6.14 11.90 10.12
N GLY A 87 7.45 12.14 9.96
CA GLY A 87 8.50 11.23 10.41
C GLY A 87 8.70 9.99 9.54
N VAL A 88 7.95 9.77 8.45
CA VAL A 88 8.19 8.65 7.53
C VAL A 88 9.14 9.08 6.41
N LEU A 89 10.24 8.35 6.24
CA LEU A 89 11.18 8.54 5.13
C LEU A 89 11.10 7.37 4.16
N CYS A 90 10.80 7.67 2.90
CA CYS A 90 10.81 6.68 1.83
C CYS A 90 12.09 6.73 1.02
N GLN A 91 12.36 5.63 0.30
CA GLN A 91 13.51 5.53 -0.59
C GLN A 91 13.48 6.69 -1.61
N ASP A 92 14.66 7.26 -1.88
CA ASP A 92 14.85 8.45 -2.72
C ASP A 92 14.19 9.74 -2.20
N GLY A 93 13.63 9.74 -0.99
CA GLY A 93 12.99 10.91 -0.37
C GLY A 93 11.68 11.35 -1.03
N ASP A 94 11.09 10.50 -1.88
CA ASP A 94 9.81 10.75 -2.52
C ASP A 94 8.68 10.79 -1.47
N LYS A 95 7.69 11.66 -1.68
CA LYS A 95 6.45 11.72 -0.90
C LYS A 95 5.34 10.84 -1.49
N GLY A 96 5.59 10.17 -2.61
CA GLY A 96 4.74 9.14 -3.18
C GLY A 96 5.10 7.74 -2.66
N ASP A 97 4.10 6.88 -2.52
CA ASP A 97 4.22 5.50 -1.99
C ASP A 97 4.82 4.49 -2.98
N GLY A 98 5.65 4.96 -3.91
CA GLY A 98 6.22 4.13 -4.98
C GLY A 98 7.55 3.48 -4.62
N ALA A 99 8.26 4.00 -3.61
CA ALA A 99 9.66 3.67 -3.35
C ALA A 99 9.88 2.87 -2.04
N GLY A 100 8.87 2.79 -1.17
CA GLY A 100 8.91 2.06 0.09
C GLY A 100 9.59 2.82 1.24
N VAL A 101 9.27 2.45 2.48
CA VAL A 101 9.74 3.10 3.71
C VAL A 101 11.15 2.62 4.07
N THR A 102 12.03 3.56 4.38
CA THR A 102 13.43 3.30 4.75
C THR A 102 13.80 3.73 6.16
N ALA A 103 13.07 4.69 6.74
CA ALA A 103 13.25 5.09 8.14
C ALA A 103 11.98 5.68 8.75
N LEU A 104 11.92 5.63 10.09
CA LEU A 104 10.91 6.29 10.91
C LEU A 104 11.62 7.19 11.94
N PHE A 105 11.26 8.46 11.95
CA PHE A 105 11.69 9.46 12.92
C PHE A 105 10.52 9.74 13.87
N LEU A 106 10.52 9.00 14.98
CA LEU A 106 9.49 9.06 16.02
C LEU A 106 10.08 9.37 17.40
N GLU A 107 11.35 9.79 17.42
CA GLU A 107 12.02 10.27 18.61
C GLU A 107 11.25 11.40 19.27
N ASP A 108 11.26 11.41 20.61
CA ASP A 108 10.59 12.42 21.43
C ASP A 108 9.10 12.65 21.12
N ASN A 109 8.43 11.72 20.42
CA ASN A 109 7.07 11.87 19.94
C ASN A 109 5.97 11.31 20.88
N ASN A 110 6.31 11.13 22.17
CA ASN A 110 5.38 10.65 23.20
C ASN A 110 4.71 9.30 22.88
N LEU A 111 5.47 8.35 22.34
CA LEU A 111 5.00 6.98 22.09
C LEU A 111 4.70 6.29 23.43
N LEU A 112 3.43 5.92 23.64
CA LEU A 112 2.97 5.27 24.88
C LEU A 112 2.30 3.94 24.55
N GLY A 113 2.94 2.84 24.92
CA GLY A 113 2.41 1.49 24.70
C GLY A 113 3.52 0.50 24.36
N THR A 114 3.22 -0.43 23.46
CA THR A 114 4.15 -1.49 23.05
C THR A 114 4.33 -1.48 21.55
N LEU A 115 5.55 -1.69 21.08
CA LEU A 115 5.77 -1.90 19.65
C LEU A 115 5.15 -3.23 19.20
N PRO A 116 4.44 -3.28 18.06
CA PRO A 116 3.89 -4.52 17.52
C PRO A 116 5.01 -5.49 17.12
N ALA A 117 4.73 -6.79 17.20
CA ALA A 117 5.74 -7.82 16.95
C ALA A 117 6.03 -8.05 15.45
N SER A 118 5.03 -7.80 14.59
CA SER A 118 4.95 -7.96 13.12
C SER A 118 3.68 -8.69 12.71
#